data_AF-A0A2R8B8U7-F1
#
_entry.id   AF-A0A2R8B8U7-F1
#
_cell.length_a   1.000
_cell.length_b   1.000
_cell.length_c   1.000
_cell.angle_alpha   90.00
_cell.angle_beta   90.00
_cell.angle_gamma   90.00
#
_symmetry.space_group_name_H-M   'P 1'
#
loop_
_entity.id
_entity.type
_entity.pdbx_description
1 polymer ?
#
loop_
_entity_poly.entity_id
_entity_poly.type
_entity_poly.pdbx_seq_one_letter_code
_entity_poly.pdbx_strand_id
1 'polypeptide(L)' 'MNRKRTTTPPSAVRRIMRKHGLSEPAAWSYAFLAYGEAGLHG' A
#
# COMPACT_ATOMS: atom_id res chain seq x y z
N MET A 1 -12.21 -23.25 -2.10
CA MET A 1 -11.42 -22.61 -1.03
C MET A 1 -10.90 -21.28 -1.54
N ASN A 2 -11.35 -20.18 -0.93
CA ASN A 2 -10.98 -18.80 -1.29
C ASN A 2 -9.46 -18.64 -1.38
N ARG A 3 -8.94 -18.27 -2.56
CA ARG A 3 -7.57 -17.75 -2.66
C ARG A 3 -7.56 -16.44 -1.87
N LYS A 4 -7.11 -16.48 -0.61
CA LYS A 4 -6.64 -15.29 0.09
C LYS A 4 -5.45 -14.80 -0.73
N ARG A 5 -5.72 -13.94 -1.70
CA ARG A 5 -4.71 -13.13 -2.36
C ARG A 5 -4.11 -12.33 -1.20
N THR A 6 -2.99 -12.80 -0.69
CA THR A 6 -2.04 -11.96 0.04
C THR A 6 -1.54 -10.98 -1.02
N THR A 7 -2.37 -9.99 -1.34
CA THR A 7 -2.03 -8.91 -2.26
C THR A 7 -0.83 -8.25 -1.63
N THR A 8 0.35 -8.59 -2.13
CA THR A 8 1.58 -7.98 -1.66
C THR A 8 1.38 -6.48 -1.81
N PRO A 9 1.53 -5.69 -0.74
CA PRO A 9 1.24 -4.27 -0.81
C PRO A 9 2.06 -3.65 -1.95
N PRO A 10 1.47 -2.72 -2.72
CA PRO A 10 2.16 -2.04 -3.80
C PRO A 10 3.50 -1.48 -3.34
N SER A 11 4.46 -1.39 -4.26
CA SER A 11 5.82 -0.94 -3.96
C SER A 11 5.85 0.41 -3.24
N ALA A 12 4.90 1.31 -3.54
CA ALA A 12 4.70 2.58 -2.86
C ALA A 12 4.35 2.40 -1.37
N VAL A 13 3.35 1.57 -1.06
CA VAL A 13 2.91 1.26 0.31
C VAL A 13 4.06 0.65 1.12
N ARG A 14 4.77 -0.34 0.54
CA ARG A 14 5.95 -0.95 1.18
C ARG A 14 7.06 0.06 1.45
N ARG A 15 7.28 1.02 0.55
CA ARG A 15 8.26 2.09 0.74
C ARG A 15 7.84 3.03 1.88
N ILE A 16 6.55 3.39 1.95
CA ILE A 16 6.00 4.24 3.00
C ILE A 16 6.11 3.56 4.37
N MET A 17 5.72 2.28 4.47
CA MET A 17 5.85 1.50 5.71
C MET A 17 7.29 1.51 6.22
N ARG A 18 8.27 1.23 5.35
CA ARG A 18 9.69 1.21 5.74
C ARG A 18 10.25 2.58 6.08
N LYS A 19 9.86 3.62 5.34
CA LYS A 19 10.40 4.98 5.51
C LYS A 19 9.81 5.68 6.74
N HIS A 20 8.54 5.45 7.03
CA HIS A 20 7.80 6.17 8.07
C HIS A 20 7.43 5.28 9.27
N GLY A 21 7.75 3.99 9.26
CA GLY A 21 7.39 3.06 10.33
C GLY A 21 5.87 2.85 10.47
N LEU A 22 5.11 3.14 9.42
CA LEU A 22 3.65 3.11 9.47
C LEU A 22 3.10 1.68 9.36
N SER A 23 2.10 1.42 10.20
CA SER A 23 0.79 0.88 9.80
C SER A 23 0.61 0.44 8.34
N GLU A 24 0.38 -0.83 7.97
CA GLU A 24 -0.03 -1.15 6.58
C GLU A 24 -1.30 -0.36 6.17
N PRO A 25 -2.39 -0.29 6.98
CA PRO A 25 -3.55 0.54 6.64
C PRO A 25 -3.23 2.03 6.53
N ALA A 26 -2.38 2.56 7.42
CA ALA A 26 -1.98 3.97 7.38
C ALA A 26 -1.10 4.28 6.16
N ALA A 27 -0.23 3.36 5.77
CA ALA A 27 0.59 3.48 4.58
C ALA A 27 -0.25 3.40 3.30
N TRP A 28 -1.33 2.61 3.28
CA TRP A 28 -2.33 2.62 2.21
C TRP A 28 -3.03 3.97 2.10
N SER A 29 -3.55 4.51 3.20
CA SER A 29 -4.17 5.84 3.19
C SER A 29 -3.19 6.92 2.75
N TYR A 30 -1.94 6.87 3.23
CA TYR A 30 -0.92 7.82 2.82
C TYR A 30 -0.57 7.68 1.33
N ALA A 31 -0.43 6.45 0.83
CA ALA A 31 -0.17 6.20 -0.57
C ALA A 31 -1.34 6.64 -1.46
N PHE A 32 -2.57 6.44 -1.01
CA PHE A 32 -3.77 6.90 -1.70
C PHE A 32 -3.82 8.43 -1.78
N LEU A 33 -3.49 9.13 -0.69
CA LEU A 33 -3.41 10.60 -0.68
C LEU A 33 -2.26 11.13 -1.54
N ALA A 34 -1.12 10.44 -1.55
CA ALA A 34 0.07 10.89 -2.27
C ALA A 34 0.03 10.60 -3.78
N TYR A 35 -0.59 9.49 -4.19
CA TYR A 35 -0.52 8.98 -5.58
C TYR A 35 -1.89 8.75 -6.24
N GLY A 36 -2.99 8.83 -5.48
CA GLY A 36 -4.33 8.45 -5.94
C GLY A 36 -4.46 6.94 -6.24
N GLU A 37 -5.66 6.52 -6.67
CA GLU A 37 -5.94 5.13 -7.09
C GLU A 37 -5.02 4.68 -8.25
N ALA A 38 -4.77 5.57 -9.21
CA ALA A 38 -4.01 5.25 -10.42
C ALA A 38 -2.53 4.92 -10.14
N GLY A 39 -1.91 5.59 -9.16
CA GLY A 39 -0.51 5.32 -8.80
C GLY A 39 -0.30 4.10 -7.90
N LEU A 40 -1.39 3.51 -7.37
CA LEU A 40 -1.35 2.33 -6.51
C LEU A 40 -1.53 1.01 -7.26
N HIS A 41 -2.18 1.05 -8.42
CA HIS A 41 -2.58 -0.11 -9.23
C HIS A 41 -1.79 -0.27 -10.55
N GLY A 42 -0.77 0.57 -10.77
CA GLY A 42 0.13 0.49 -11.94
C GLY A 42 0.97 -0.77 -12.01
#